data_AF-A0A2M8DNR1-F1
#
_entry.id   AF-A0A2M8DNR1-F1
#
_cell.length_a   1.000
_cell.length_b   1.000
_cell.length_c   1.000
_cell.angle_alpha   90.00
_cell.angle_beta   90.00
_cell.angle_gamma   90.00
#
_symmetry.space_group_name_H-M   'P 1'
#
loop_
_entity.id
_entity.type
_entity.pdbx_description
1 polymer ?
#
loop_
_entity_poly.entity_id
_entity_poly.type
_entity_poly.pdbx_seq_one_letter_code
_entity_poly.pdbx_strand_id
1 'polypeptide(L)'
;PNCEFFPIEAIKTNSLGAYNVIEAAIENGVERLVVLSTDKAVYPINVMGMTKALMERIMIAVSREKRGKTILCGTRYGNVMYTRGSVIPYFVDLIKAGKPLTVTNKNMTRFMMSLAHSIDLVLYALTNGKDGEMYIRKSPAATIGDLAQVLVGIFNYDKGIEEIGIRPGEKIHETLISSEETFRTEDCGDYYKINPEVPGMDYRQFYFKGQKNNTLPHEGYTSADTKRLSKDELKELLLSLDETKEELKNFKKQ
;
A
#
# COMPACT_ATOMS: atom_id res chain seq x y z
N PRO A 1 -11.44 -5.85 -9.02
CA PRO A 1 -12.68 -6.12 -9.80
C PRO A 1 -13.91 -6.38 -8.92
N ASN A 2 -13.84 -7.29 -7.95
CA ASN A 2 -15.03 -7.68 -7.16
C ASN A 2 -15.71 -6.50 -6.44
N CYS A 3 -14.94 -5.59 -5.85
CA CYS A 3 -15.51 -4.40 -5.20
C CYS A 3 -16.26 -3.46 -6.17
N GLU A 4 -15.88 -3.42 -7.45
CA GLU A 4 -16.60 -2.63 -8.47
C GLU A 4 -17.98 -3.22 -8.76
N PHE A 5 -18.07 -4.55 -8.83
CA PHE A 5 -19.34 -5.24 -9.08
C PHE A 5 -20.22 -5.33 -7.83
N PHE A 6 -19.62 -5.35 -6.65
CA PHE A 6 -20.33 -5.51 -5.38
C PHE A 6 -19.93 -4.41 -4.37
N PRO A 7 -20.24 -3.14 -4.66
CA PRO A 7 -19.80 -2.01 -3.84
C PRO A 7 -20.42 -2.02 -2.44
N ILE A 8 -21.65 -2.51 -2.31
CA ILE A 8 -22.32 -2.65 -1.01
C ILE A 8 -21.58 -3.65 -0.11
N GLU A 9 -21.07 -4.76 -0.67
CA GLU A 9 -20.30 -5.74 0.11
C GLU A 9 -18.94 -5.19 0.53
N ALA A 10 -18.32 -4.37 -0.32
CA ALA A 10 -17.12 -3.63 0.03
C ALA A 10 -17.36 -2.64 1.19
N ILE A 11 -18.47 -1.90 1.18
CA ILE A 11 -18.85 -0.99 2.29
C ILE A 11 -19.09 -1.77 3.59
N LYS A 12 -19.91 -2.83 3.52
CA LYS A 12 -20.21 -3.68 4.69
C LYS A 12 -18.95 -4.27 5.31
N THR A 13 -18.00 -4.70 4.49
CA THR A 13 -16.78 -5.37 4.98
C THR A 13 -15.70 -4.38 5.39
N ASN A 14 -15.29 -3.50 4.47
CA ASN A 14 -14.11 -2.65 4.68
C ASN A 14 -14.41 -1.48 5.61
N SER A 15 -15.65 -0.96 5.61
CA SER A 15 -16.01 0.24 6.37
C SER A 15 -16.83 -0.11 7.62
N LEU A 16 -18.01 -0.73 7.46
CA LEU A 16 -18.86 -1.08 8.61
C LEU A 16 -18.27 -2.21 9.45
N GLY A 17 -17.69 -3.22 8.81
CA GLY A 17 -17.01 -4.31 9.51
C GLY A 17 -15.82 -3.82 10.33
N ALA A 18 -15.03 -2.91 9.77
CA ALA A 18 -13.94 -2.27 10.51
C ALA A 18 -14.46 -1.44 11.70
N TYR A 19 -15.54 -0.68 11.52
CA TYR A 19 -16.18 0.04 12.61
C TYR A 19 -16.62 -0.90 13.75
N ASN A 20 -17.29 -2.01 13.42
CA ASN A 20 -17.72 -2.99 14.42
C ASN A 20 -16.55 -3.55 15.24
N VAL A 21 -15.41 -3.84 14.60
CA VAL A 21 -14.21 -4.33 15.30
C VAL A 21 -13.60 -3.24 16.19
N ILE A 22 -13.60 -1.99 15.73
CA ILE A 22 -13.14 -0.84 16.52
C ILE A 22 -14.01 -0.66 17.78
N GLU A 23 -15.34 -0.67 17.63
CA GLU A 23 -16.26 -0.57 18.77
C GLU A 23 -16.04 -1.70 19.77
N ALA A 24 -15.99 -2.94 19.29
CA ALA A 24 -15.77 -4.10 20.15
C ALA A 24 -14.41 -4.05 20.87
N ALA A 25 -13.36 -3.58 20.22
CA ALA A 25 -12.05 -3.43 20.84
C ALA A 25 -12.07 -2.41 21.98
N ILE A 26 -12.76 -1.30 21.79
CA ILE A 26 -12.97 -0.27 22.82
C ILE A 26 -13.76 -0.84 24.00
N GLU A 27 -14.91 -1.46 23.73
CA GLU A 27 -15.81 -2.01 24.75
C GLU A 27 -15.12 -3.07 25.63
N ASN A 28 -14.22 -3.85 25.03
CA ASN A 28 -13.48 -4.91 25.73
C ASN A 28 -12.12 -4.45 26.28
N GLY A 29 -11.78 -3.16 26.18
CA GLY A 29 -10.53 -2.63 26.73
C GLY A 29 -9.26 -3.19 26.09
N VAL A 30 -9.32 -3.54 24.80
CA VAL A 30 -8.13 -3.94 24.03
C VAL A 30 -7.09 -2.82 24.09
N GLU A 31 -5.82 -3.13 24.29
CA GLU A 31 -4.80 -2.09 24.45
C GLU A 31 -4.60 -1.30 23.15
N ARG A 32 -4.51 -1.99 22.01
CA ARG A 32 -4.15 -1.39 20.72
C ARG A 32 -4.83 -2.11 19.56
N LEU A 33 -5.29 -1.34 18.58
CA LEU A 33 -5.84 -1.84 17.32
C LEU A 33 -5.21 -1.09 16.14
N VAL A 34 -4.76 -1.84 15.14
CA VAL A 34 -4.18 -1.32 13.90
C VAL A 34 -5.06 -1.68 12.71
N VAL A 35 -5.58 -0.68 12.00
CA VAL A 35 -6.29 -0.89 10.74
C VAL A 35 -5.31 -0.99 9.56
N LEU A 36 -5.53 -1.96 8.66
CA LEU A 36 -4.70 -2.16 7.47
C LEU A 36 -5.35 -1.52 6.24
N SER A 37 -4.69 -0.51 5.70
CA SER A 37 -5.09 0.21 4.49
C SER A 37 -4.08 0.02 3.35
N THR A 38 -4.34 0.67 2.23
CA THR A 38 -3.63 0.51 0.95
C THR A 38 -3.34 1.87 0.34
N ASP A 39 -2.25 1.97 -0.43
CA ASP A 39 -1.98 3.11 -1.33
C ASP A 39 -3.20 3.55 -2.17
N LYS A 40 -4.05 2.61 -2.58
CA LYS A 40 -5.27 2.90 -3.36
C LYS A 40 -6.33 3.69 -2.58
N ALA A 41 -6.19 3.84 -1.26
CA ALA A 41 -7.01 4.72 -0.44
C ALA A 41 -6.66 6.20 -0.63
N VAL A 42 -5.49 6.53 -1.19
CA VAL A 42 -5.10 7.91 -1.51
C VAL A 42 -5.59 8.25 -2.90
N TYR A 43 -6.30 9.38 -3.06
CA TYR A 43 -6.98 9.75 -4.31
C TYR A 43 -7.68 8.55 -4.98
N PRO A 44 -8.61 7.89 -4.28
CA PRO A 44 -9.15 6.61 -4.70
C PRO A 44 -9.99 6.77 -5.98
N ILE A 45 -9.70 5.96 -6.99
CA ILE A 45 -10.46 5.92 -8.27
C ILE A 45 -11.35 4.68 -8.38
N ASN A 46 -11.19 3.72 -7.47
CA ASN A 46 -11.90 2.45 -7.45
C ASN A 46 -12.58 2.24 -6.09
N VAL A 47 -13.66 1.46 -6.06
CA VAL A 47 -14.51 1.22 -4.88
C VAL A 47 -13.72 0.60 -3.73
N MET A 48 -12.75 -0.27 -4.03
CA MET A 48 -11.90 -0.87 -3.01
C MET A 48 -11.10 0.22 -2.27
N GLY A 49 -10.45 1.11 -3.03
CA GLY A 49 -9.74 2.28 -2.51
C GLY A 49 -10.66 3.22 -1.74
N MET A 50 -11.84 3.53 -2.27
CA MET A 50 -12.81 4.43 -1.61
C MET A 50 -13.26 3.89 -0.25
N THR A 51 -13.59 2.60 -0.18
CA THR A 51 -14.05 1.98 1.08
C THR A 51 -12.92 1.85 2.11
N LYS A 52 -11.66 1.66 1.66
CA LYS A 52 -10.47 1.72 2.52
C LYS A 52 -10.15 3.15 2.98
N ALA A 53 -10.32 4.16 2.14
CA ALA A 53 -10.20 5.56 2.54
C ALA A 53 -11.26 5.90 3.61
N LEU A 54 -12.50 5.43 3.43
CA LEU A 54 -13.56 5.60 4.43
C LEU A 54 -13.21 4.90 5.75
N MET A 55 -12.65 3.68 5.70
CA MET A 55 -12.16 2.96 6.89
C MET A 55 -11.12 3.77 7.67
N GLU A 56 -10.14 4.37 7.00
CA GLU A 56 -9.16 5.24 7.66
C GLU A 56 -9.82 6.43 8.34
N ARG A 57 -10.80 7.07 7.68
CA ARG A 57 -11.53 8.21 8.23
C ARG A 57 -12.36 7.83 9.46
N ILE A 58 -12.99 6.65 9.44
CA ILE A 58 -13.71 6.09 10.58
C ILE A 58 -12.75 5.89 11.76
N MET A 59 -11.61 5.21 11.55
CA MET A 59 -10.62 4.98 12.61
C MET A 59 -10.13 6.29 13.22
N ILE A 60 -9.78 7.28 12.38
CA ILE A 60 -9.32 8.60 12.83
C ILE A 60 -10.43 9.35 13.58
N ALA A 61 -11.69 9.22 13.16
CA ALA A 61 -12.81 9.86 13.85
C ALA A 61 -13.04 9.25 15.24
N VAL A 62 -13.13 7.93 15.34
CA VAL A 62 -13.38 7.24 16.62
C VAL A 62 -12.21 7.45 17.60
N SER A 63 -10.97 7.50 17.12
CA SER A 63 -9.79 7.75 17.97
C SER A 63 -9.78 9.12 18.65
N ARG A 64 -10.55 10.09 18.12
CA ARG A 64 -10.74 11.43 18.71
C ARG A 64 -11.78 11.44 19.83
N GLU A 65 -12.69 10.48 19.85
CA GLU A 65 -13.74 10.41 20.87
C GLU A 65 -13.17 10.02 22.25
N LYS A 66 -11.95 9.45 22.29
CA LYS A 66 -11.25 9.04 23.53
C LYS A 66 -12.12 8.17 24.45
N ARG A 67 -12.94 7.30 23.85
CA ARG A 67 -13.75 6.34 24.57
C ARG A 67 -12.85 5.20 25.04
N GLY A 68 -12.39 5.28 26.29
CA GLY A 68 -11.54 4.25 26.89
C GLY A 68 -10.05 4.44 26.62
N LYS A 69 -9.28 3.35 26.77
CA LYS A 69 -7.81 3.35 26.71
C LYS A 69 -7.24 2.73 25.44
N THR A 70 -8.09 2.18 24.57
CA THR A 70 -7.68 1.52 23.33
C THR A 70 -7.05 2.52 22.38
N ILE A 71 -5.80 2.28 22.00
CA ILE A 71 -5.11 3.09 21.00
C ILE A 71 -5.53 2.62 19.61
N LEU A 72 -6.04 3.53 18.80
CA LEU A 72 -6.44 3.28 17.42
C LEU A 72 -5.47 3.95 16.44
N CYS A 73 -4.78 3.17 15.63
CA CYS A 73 -3.94 3.70 14.56
C CYS A 73 -4.07 2.85 13.30
N GLY A 74 -3.39 3.25 12.23
CA GLY A 74 -3.44 2.50 10.98
C GLY A 74 -2.12 2.46 10.26
N THR A 75 -2.03 1.52 9.32
CA THR A 75 -0.91 1.41 8.39
C THR A 75 -1.41 1.52 6.97
N ARG A 76 -0.63 2.15 6.10
CA ARG A 76 -0.89 2.20 4.66
C ARG A 76 0.35 1.73 3.91
N TYR A 77 0.18 0.77 3.02
CA TYR A 77 1.27 0.24 2.21
C TYR A 77 0.79 -0.11 0.80
N GLY A 78 1.76 -0.24 -0.12
CA GLY A 78 1.49 -0.63 -1.50
C GLY A 78 1.27 -2.14 -1.64
N ASN A 79 1.22 -2.62 -2.88
CA ASN A 79 1.16 -4.05 -3.12
C ASN A 79 2.40 -4.75 -2.51
N VAL A 80 2.15 -5.84 -1.80
CA VAL A 80 3.19 -6.73 -1.32
C VAL A 80 3.58 -7.67 -2.46
N MET A 81 4.88 -7.77 -2.71
CA MET A 81 5.45 -8.64 -3.75
C MET A 81 5.06 -10.09 -3.52
N TYR A 82 4.86 -10.82 -4.61
CA TYR A 82 4.49 -12.23 -4.63
C TYR A 82 3.16 -12.62 -3.94
N THR A 83 2.33 -11.66 -3.56
CA THR A 83 0.99 -11.98 -3.04
C THR A 83 0.10 -12.62 -4.09
N ARG A 84 -0.83 -13.48 -3.63
CA ARG A 84 -1.77 -14.20 -4.50
C ARG A 84 -2.55 -13.23 -5.40
N GLY A 85 -2.54 -13.50 -6.71
CA GLY A 85 -3.22 -12.68 -7.71
C GLY A 85 -2.52 -11.35 -8.05
N SER A 86 -1.31 -11.13 -7.54
CA SER A 86 -0.47 -10.00 -7.96
C SER A 86 0.24 -10.26 -9.30
N VAL A 87 0.91 -9.23 -9.82
CA VAL A 87 1.53 -9.27 -11.15
C VAL A 87 2.74 -10.22 -11.22
N ILE A 88 3.50 -10.39 -10.13
CA ILE A 88 4.71 -11.23 -10.13
C ILE A 88 4.35 -12.71 -10.31
N PRO A 89 3.46 -13.32 -9.49
CA PRO A 89 3.02 -14.69 -9.72
C PRO A 89 2.39 -14.87 -11.10
N TYR A 90 1.59 -13.90 -11.55
CA TYR A 90 0.98 -13.95 -12.88
C TYR A 90 2.03 -14.02 -14.01
N PHE A 91 3.09 -13.21 -13.94
CA PHE A 91 4.18 -13.27 -14.91
C PHE A 91 4.94 -14.60 -14.84
N VAL A 92 5.18 -15.12 -13.64
CA VAL A 92 5.82 -16.44 -13.46
C VAL A 92 4.94 -17.56 -14.03
N ASP A 93 3.62 -17.51 -13.84
CA ASP A 93 2.68 -18.45 -14.43
C ASP A 93 2.68 -18.40 -15.96
N LEU A 94 2.76 -17.20 -16.57
CA LEU A 94 2.90 -17.05 -18.02
C LEU A 94 4.21 -17.64 -18.55
N ILE A 95 5.32 -17.44 -17.84
CA ILE A 95 6.63 -18.03 -18.17
C ILE A 95 6.53 -19.56 -18.15
N LYS A 96 5.99 -20.12 -17.07
CA LYS A 96 5.79 -21.58 -16.92
C LYS A 96 4.85 -22.15 -17.97
N ALA A 97 3.88 -21.37 -18.44
CA ALA A 97 2.96 -21.74 -19.50
C ALA A 97 3.51 -21.53 -20.93
N GLY A 98 4.74 -21.04 -21.09
CA GLY A 98 5.31 -20.77 -22.41
C GLY A 98 4.61 -19.62 -23.17
N LYS A 99 3.99 -18.67 -22.44
CA LYS A 99 3.31 -17.50 -22.99
C LYS A 99 4.14 -16.20 -22.85
N PRO A 100 3.96 -15.20 -23.74
CA PRO A 100 4.56 -13.88 -23.55
C PRO A 100 4.02 -13.21 -22.28
N LEU A 101 4.83 -12.37 -21.63
CA LEU A 101 4.37 -11.58 -20.48
C LEU A 101 3.49 -10.43 -20.96
N THR A 102 2.26 -10.32 -20.44
CA THR A 102 1.34 -9.24 -20.80
C THR A 102 1.46 -8.08 -19.80
N VAL A 103 2.16 -7.02 -20.19
CA VAL A 103 2.33 -5.79 -19.42
C VAL A 103 1.23 -4.79 -19.78
N THR A 104 0.62 -4.15 -18.80
CA THR A 104 -0.42 -3.13 -19.06
C THR A 104 0.16 -1.87 -19.69
N ASN A 105 1.02 -1.18 -18.94
CA ASN A 105 1.80 -0.06 -19.43
C ASN A 105 3.21 -0.13 -18.83
N LYS A 106 4.24 -0.07 -19.68
CA LYS A 106 5.63 -0.26 -19.24
C LYS A 106 6.12 0.82 -18.28
N ASN A 107 5.56 2.03 -18.37
CA ASN A 107 5.93 3.19 -17.56
C ASN A 107 5.18 3.28 -16.23
N MET A 108 4.20 2.39 -15.99
CA MET A 108 3.56 2.30 -14.67
C MET A 108 4.58 1.99 -13.60
N THR A 109 4.46 2.65 -12.46
CA THR A 109 5.36 2.43 -11.32
C THR A 109 4.60 1.87 -10.13
N ARG A 110 5.22 0.97 -9.39
CA ARG A 110 4.65 0.40 -8.16
C ARG A 110 5.73 0.36 -7.07
N PHE A 111 5.32 0.60 -5.83
CA PHE A 111 6.19 0.38 -4.67
C PHE A 111 6.52 -1.10 -4.55
N MET A 112 7.80 -1.41 -4.32
CA MET A 112 8.31 -2.77 -4.14
C MET A 112 8.46 -3.04 -2.64
N MET A 113 7.45 -3.66 -2.04
CA MET A 113 7.44 -4.03 -0.63
C MET A 113 7.38 -5.55 -0.48
N SER A 114 8.26 -6.14 0.33
CA SER A 114 8.22 -7.57 0.66
C SER A 114 7.18 -7.84 1.76
N LEU A 115 6.77 -9.11 1.91
CA LEU A 115 5.86 -9.51 2.98
C LEU A 115 6.46 -9.20 4.37
N ALA A 116 7.73 -9.55 4.57
CA ALA A 116 8.46 -9.19 5.79
C ALA A 116 8.37 -7.70 6.08
N HIS A 117 8.55 -6.85 5.06
CA HIS A 117 8.47 -5.41 5.26
C HIS A 117 7.09 -4.89 5.64
N SER A 118 6.03 -5.53 5.13
CA SER A 118 4.65 -5.20 5.52
C SER A 118 4.35 -5.63 6.97
N ILE A 119 4.92 -6.75 7.42
CA ILE A 119 4.81 -7.22 8.81
C ILE A 119 5.53 -6.25 9.75
N ASP A 120 6.75 -5.84 9.41
CA ASP A 120 7.51 -4.85 10.19
C ASP A 120 6.74 -3.54 10.38
N LEU A 121 6.05 -3.07 9.33
CA LEU A 121 5.22 -1.87 9.39
C LEU A 121 4.07 -2.02 10.40
N VAL A 122 3.39 -3.17 10.41
CA VAL A 122 2.31 -3.45 11.36
C VAL A 122 2.85 -3.53 12.78
N LEU A 123 3.98 -4.21 12.99
CA LEU A 123 4.64 -4.30 14.30
C LEU A 123 5.12 -2.93 14.81
N TYR A 124 5.64 -2.10 13.90
CA TYR A 124 6.04 -0.73 14.20
C TYR A 124 4.85 0.10 14.67
N ALA A 125 3.72 0.04 13.96
CA ALA A 125 2.49 0.73 14.34
C ALA A 125 1.91 0.20 15.66
N LEU A 126 1.92 -1.12 15.90
CA LEU A 126 1.49 -1.70 17.17
C LEU A 126 2.34 -1.15 18.34
N THR A 127 3.65 -1.06 18.17
CA THR A 127 4.57 -0.66 19.25
C THR A 127 4.56 0.86 19.49
N ASN A 128 4.58 1.66 18.42
CA ASN A 128 4.81 3.11 18.49
C ASN A 128 3.54 3.94 18.29
N GLY A 129 2.45 3.30 17.86
CA GLY A 129 1.22 3.96 17.45
C GLY A 129 0.59 4.82 18.54
N LYS A 130 0.03 5.95 18.12
CA LYS A 130 -0.89 6.77 18.90
C LYS A 130 -2.18 7.00 18.13
N ASP A 131 -3.19 7.47 18.85
CA ASP A 131 -4.53 7.64 18.31
C ASP A 131 -4.60 8.49 17.05
N GLY A 132 -5.21 7.93 16.01
CA GLY A 132 -5.47 8.58 14.74
C GLY A 132 -4.25 8.75 13.83
N GLU A 133 -3.09 8.21 14.22
CA GLU A 133 -1.90 8.24 13.37
C GLU A 133 -1.96 7.15 12.29
N MET A 134 -1.42 7.50 11.12
CA MET A 134 -1.21 6.55 10.02
C MET A 134 0.29 6.36 9.77
N TYR A 135 0.72 5.12 9.64
CA TYR A 135 2.12 4.76 9.42
C TYR A 135 2.34 4.21 8.02
N ILE A 136 3.41 4.67 7.37
CA ILE A 136 3.83 4.25 6.04
C ILE A 136 5.30 3.86 6.11
N ARG A 137 5.68 2.73 5.52
CA ARG A 137 7.10 2.38 5.37
C ARG A 137 7.64 2.94 4.05
N LYS A 138 8.78 3.62 4.11
CA LYS A 138 9.51 4.07 2.93
C LYS A 138 9.88 2.86 2.08
N SER A 139 9.47 2.88 0.82
CA SER A 139 9.64 1.75 -0.09
C SER A 139 10.19 2.24 -1.42
N PRO A 140 11.18 1.55 -2.00
CA PRO A 140 11.59 1.86 -3.36
C PRO A 140 10.49 1.45 -4.34
N ALA A 141 10.63 1.83 -5.61
CA ALA A 141 9.68 1.49 -6.65
C ALA A 141 10.38 0.99 -7.91
N ALA A 142 9.64 0.26 -8.74
CA ALA A 142 10.09 -0.21 -10.05
C ALA A 142 9.01 0.09 -11.10
N THR A 143 9.42 0.18 -12.36
CA THR A 143 8.47 0.19 -13.48
C THR A 143 7.98 -1.23 -13.75
N ILE A 144 6.76 -1.38 -14.26
CA ILE A 144 6.25 -2.70 -14.66
C ILE A 144 7.07 -3.26 -15.85
N GLY A 145 7.59 -2.38 -16.71
CA GLY A 145 8.49 -2.78 -17.79
C GLY A 145 9.80 -3.40 -17.27
N ASP A 146 10.47 -2.74 -16.32
CA ASP A 146 11.69 -3.28 -15.72
C ASP A 146 11.42 -4.57 -14.95
N LEU A 147 10.30 -4.64 -14.21
CA LEU A 147 9.90 -5.85 -13.51
C LEU A 147 9.73 -7.03 -14.46
N ALA A 148 9.03 -6.84 -15.59
CA ALA A 148 8.85 -7.87 -16.60
C ALA A 148 10.19 -8.29 -17.21
N GLN A 149 11.06 -7.33 -17.58
CA GLN A 149 12.38 -7.63 -18.15
C GLN A 149 13.29 -8.38 -17.18
N VAL A 150 13.31 -7.99 -15.91
CA VAL A 150 14.11 -8.65 -14.87
C VAL A 150 13.62 -10.08 -14.65
N LEU A 151 12.31 -10.33 -14.60
CA LEU A 151 11.77 -11.68 -14.48
C LEU A 151 12.12 -12.56 -15.69
N VAL A 152 12.00 -12.02 -16.91
CA VAL A 152 12.44 -12.70 -18.14
C VAL A 152 13.91 -13.10 -18.04
N GLY A 153 14.77 -12.21 -17.54
CA GLY A 153 16.19 -12.49 -17.32
C GLY A 153 16.47 -13.51 -16.21
N ILE A 154 15.72 -13.47 -15.10
CA ILE A 154 15.86 -14.43 -13.98
C ILE A 154 15.54 -15.87 -14.45
N PHE A 155 14.49 -16.02 -15.25
CA PHE A 155 14.03 -17.32 -15.76
C PHE A 155 14.67 -17.72 -17.09
N ASN A 156 15.57 -16.89 -17.65
CA ASN A 156 16.19 -17.10 -18.97
C ASN A 156 15.16 -17.44 -20.07
N TYR A 157 14.12 -16.62 -20.16
CA TYR A 157 12.96 -16.83 -21.01
C TYR A 157 13.01 -15.94 -22.27
N ASP A 158 12.48 -16.40 -23.42
CA ASP A 158 12.69 -15.74 -24.71
C ASP A 158 11.42 -15.31 -25.46
N LYS A 159 10.21 -15.63 -24.97
CA LYS A 159 8.95 -15.32 -25.67
C LYS A 159 8.52 -13.84 -25.64
N GLY A 160 9.32 -12.97 -25.03
CA GLY A 160 9.10 -11.52 -25.07
C GLY A 160 8.00 -10.98 -24.15
N ILE A 161 7.70 -9.70 -24.32
CA ILE A 161 6.76 -8.91 -23.51
C ILE A 161 5.80 -8.18 -24.45
N GLU A 162 4.50 -8.38 -24.24
CA GLU A 162 3.42 -7.74 -24.99
C GLU A 162 2.75 -6.64 -24.14
N GLU A 163 2.49 -5.49 -24.74
CA GLU A 163 1.82 -4.37 -24.06
C GLU A 163 0.33 -4.36 -24.39
N ILE A 164 -0.52 -4.54 -23.38
CA ILE A 164 -1.98 -4.71 -23.55
C ILE A 164 -2.80 -3.46 -23.23
N GLY A 165 -2.14 -2.38 -22.78
CA GLY A 165 -2.78 -1.14 -22.37
C GLY A 165 -3.23 -1.11 -20.91
N ILE A 166 -3.61 0.08 -20.45
CA ILE A 166 -4.06 0.33 -19.07
C ILE A 166 -5.44 -0.28 -18.85
N ARG A 167 -5.61 -1.06 -17.79
CA ARG A 167 -6.90 -1.65 -17.44
C ARG A 167 -7.77 -0.63 -16.66
N PRO A 168 -9.11 -0.75 -16.73
CA PRO A 168 -10.00 0.11 -15.95
C PRO A 168 -9.70 0.07 -14.45
N GLY A 169 -9.65 1.24 -13.81
CA GLY A 169 -9.44 1.38 -12.37
C GLY A 169 -7.99 1.30 -11.89
N GLU A 170 -7.01 1.27 -12.80
CA GLU A 170 -5.58 1.32 -12.48
C GLU A 170 -4.99 2.73 -12.62
N LYS A 171 -4.13 3.11 -11.68
CA LYS A 171 -3.33 4.34 -11.76
C LYS A 171 -2.01 4.09 -12.47
N ILE A 172 -1.47 5.16 -13.07
CA ILE A 172 -0.11 5.13 -13.64
C ILE A 172 0.92 5.01 -12.51
N HIS A 173 0.79 5.86 -11.49
CA HIS A 173 1.62 5.88 -10.28
C HIS A 173 0.73 5.73 -9.05
N GLU A 174 1.20 4.99 -8.05
CA GLU A 174 0.51 4.86 -6.77
C GLU A 174 1.00 5.94 -5.82
N THR A 175 0.14 6.38 -4.91
CA THR A 175 0.43 7.42 -3.93
C THR A 175 0.27 6.85 -2.54
N LEU A 176 1.29 7.00 -1.68
CA LEU A 176 1.21 6.59 -0.27
C LEU A 176 0.87 7.76 0.65
N ILE A 177 1.26 8.99 0.28
CA ILE A 177 1.00 10.21 1.03
C ILE A 177 0.54 11.28 0.03
N SER A 178 -0.67 11.80 0.21
CA SER A 178 -1.22 12.89 -0.62
C SER A 178 -0.53 14.23 -0.37
N SER A 179 -0.68 15.20 -1.29
CA SER A 179 -0.19 16.57 -1.10
C SER A 179 -0.75 17.23 0.15
N GLU A 180 -1.96 16.87 0.57
CA GLU A 180 -2.57 17.40 1.79
C GLU A 180 -2.01 16.74 3.06
N GLU A 181 -1.64 15.46 2.97
CA GLU A 181 -1.06 14.71 4.08
C GLU A 181 0.39 15.12 4.38
N THR A 182 1.14 15.62 3.39
CA THR A 182 2.54 15.98 3.60
C THR A 182 2.75 16.98 4.73
N PHE A 183 1.83 17.96 4.86
CA PHE A 183 1.94 19.03 5.86
C PHE A 183 1.92 18.52 7.30
N ARG A 184 1.26 17.37 7.51
CA ARG A 184 1.09 16.70 8.80
C ARG A 184 1.91 15.41 8.93
N THR A 185 2.86 15.21 8.02
CA THR A 185 3.72 14.03 8.00
C THR A 185 5.07 14.30 8.64
N GLU A 186 5.51 13.40 9.52
CA GLU A 186 6.83 13.38 10.12
C GLU A 186 7.68 12.23 9.55
N ASP A 187 8.98 12.49 9.39
CA ASP A 187 9.98 11.47 9.03
C ASP A 187 10.50 10.78 10.29
N CYS A 188 10.34 9.45 10.34
CA CYS A 188 10.71 8.61 11.48
C CYS A 188 11.74 7.55 11.08
N GLY A 189 12.71 7.91 10.21
CA GLY A 189 13.75 6.98 9.74
C GLY A 189 13.26 6.16 8.56
N ASP A 190 12.98 4.87 8.76
CA ASP A 190 12.44 4.00 7.68
C ASP A 190 10.92 4.18 7.46
N TYR A 191 10.28 5.00 8.30
CA TYR A 191 8.84 5.21 8.31
C TYR A 191 8.48 6.69 8.15
N TYR A 192 7.31 6.93 7.59
CA TYR A 192 6.57 8.17 7.71
C TYR A 192 5.40 7.98 8.66
N LYS A 193 5.12 9.02 9.45
CA LYS A 193 4.00 9.09 10.37
C LYS A 193 3.12 10.28 10.01
N ILE A 194 1.87 10.02 9.66
CA ILE A 194 0.89 11.06 9.36
C ILE A 194 0.05 11.30 10.62
N ASN A 195 0.14 12.52 11.18
CA ASN A 195 -0.68 12.93 12.31
C ASN A 195 -2.14 13.16 11.88
N PRO A 196 -3.16 12.95 12.74
CA PRO A 196 -4.55 13.24 12.40
C PRO A 196 -4.76 14.72 12.06
N GLU A 197 -5.63 15.03 11.09
CA GLU A 197 -5.89 16.41 10.62
C GLU A 197 -6.31 17.37 11.73
N VAL A 198 -7.08 16.86 12.70
CA VAL A 198 -7.51 17.61 13.88
C VAL A 198 -7.28 16.69 15.09
N PRO A 199 -6.47 17.10 16.08
CA PRO A 199 -6.26 16.31 17.30
C PRO A 199 -7.50 16.15 18.19
N GLY A 200 -8.62 16.83 17.88
CA GLY A 200 -9.87 16.80 18.65
C GLY A 200 -11.09 17.24 17.82
N MET A 201 -12.18 17.64 18.49
CA MET A 201 -13.44 18.06 17.85
C MET A 201 -13.59 19.60 17.70
N ASP A 202 -12.49 20.34 17.65
CA ASP A 202 -12.53 21.81 17.47
C ASP A 202 -12.63 22.19 16.00
N TYR A 203 -13.84 22.49 15.54
CA TYR A 203 -14.13 22.91 14.16
C TYR A 203 -13.32 24.13 13.71
N ARG A 204 -12.86 25.01 14.61
CA ARG A 204 -12.08 26.21 14.25
C ARG A 204 -10.72 25.85 13.64
N GLN A 205 -10.20 24.66 13.92
CA GLN A 205 -8.93 24.20 13.37
C GLN A 205 -8.99 23.97 11.86
N PHE A 206 -10.17 23.71 11.28
CA PHE A 206 -10.34 23.63 9.83
C PHE A 206 -10.27 25.00 9.13
N TYR A 207 -10.47 26.11 9.85
CA TYR A 207 -10.63 27.43 9.24
C TYR A 207 -9.44 28.39 9.48
N PHE A 208 -8.68 28.23 10.57
CA PHE A 208 -7.78 29.31 11.04
C PHE A 208 -6.31 28.92 11.28
N LYS A 209 -5.90 27.65 11.14
CA LYS A 209 -4.51 27.22 11.35
C LYS A 209 -4.02 26.29 10.24
N GLY A 210 -3.15 26.79 9.36
CA GLY A 210 -2.38 25.97 8.42
C GLY A 210 -1.00 25.59 8.97
N GLN A 211 -0.48 24.43 8.60
CA GLN A 211 0.90 24.02 8.89
C GLN A 211 1.84 24.50 7.76
N LYS A 212 2.97 25.12 8.13
CA LYS A 212 3.89 25.80 7.19
C LYS A 212 5.07 24.95 6.71
N ASN A 213 5.33 23.81 7.34
CA ASN A 213 6.54 23.03 7.08
C ASN A 213 6.19 21.72 6.38
N ASN A 214 6.82 21.47 5.24
CA ASN A 214 6.76 20.20 4.50
C ASN A 214 8.17 19.61 4.48
N THR A 215 8.34 18.39 4.97
CA THR A 215 9.55 17.57 4.77
C THR A 215 9.48 16.75 3.48
N LEU A 216 8.29 16.64 2.89
CA LEU A 216 8.01 15.88 1.67
C LEU A 216 7.77 16.80 0.46
N PRO A 217 7.95 16.29 -0.78
CA PRO A 217 7.59 17.00 -2.00
C PRO A 217 6.14 17.46 -1.96
N HIS A 218 5.84 18.62 -2.55
CA HIS A 218 4.48 19.17 -2.58
C HIS A 218 3.46 18.26 -3.27
N GLU A 219 3.89 17.43 -4.21
CA GLU A 219 3.02 16.51 -4.96
C GLU A 219 2.69 15.23 -4.17
N GLY A 220 3.28 15.04 -3.00
CA GLY A 220 3.10 13.87 -2.15
C GLY A 220 4.25 12.86 -2.23
N TYR A 221 4.04 11.69 -1.63
CA TYR A 221 4.95 10.55 -1.71
C TYR A 221 4.37 9.50 -2.67
N THR A 222 4.90 9.47 -3.89
CA THR A 222 4.42 8.62 -4.97
C THR A 222 5.45 7.55 -5.38
N SER A 223 4.98 6.52 -6.08
CA SER A 223 5.87 5.51 -6.67
C SER A 223 6.67 6.06 -7.85
N ALA A 224 6.38 7.28 -8.33
CA ALA A 224 7.16 7.98 -9.35
C ALA A 224 8.41 8.64 -8.75
N ASP A 225 8.28 9.26 -7.58
CA ASP A 225 9.29 10.16 -7.00
C ASP A 225 10.18 9.51 -5.93
N THR A 226 9.85 8.29 -5.50
CA THR A 226 10.70 7.52 -4.59
C THR A 226 11.95 6.95 -5.28
N LYS A 227 12.85 6.32 -4.51
CA LYS A 227 14.02 5.61 -5.07
C LYS A 227 13.55 4.59 -6.12
N ARG A 228 13.94 4.82 -7.38
CA ARG A 228 13.76 3.86 -8.47
C ARG A 228 14.86 2.81 -8.37
N LEU A 229 14.47 1.54 -8.27
CA LEU A 229 15.44 0.44 -8.31
C LEU A 229 16.06 0.35 -9.69
N SER A 230 17.38 0.14 -9.75
CA SER A 230 18.02 -0.34 -10.96
C SER A 230 17.55 -1.76 -11.29
N LYS A 231 17.78 -2.23 -12.52
CA LYS A 231 17.45 -3.62 -12.90
C LYS A 231 18.20 -4.64 -12.04
N ASP A 232 19.44 -4.33 -11.65
CA ASP A 232 20.25 -5.21 -10.80
C ASP A 232 19.71 -5.21 -9.36
N GLU A 233 19.41 -4.04 -8.79
CA GLU A 233 18.80 -3.94 -7.45
C GLU A 233 17.43 -4.65 -7.41
N LEU A 234 16.63 -4.50 -8.48
CA LEU A 234 15.35 -5.18 -8.59
C LEU A 234 15.51 -6.70 -8.72
N LYS A 235 16.52 -7.15 -9.46
CA LYS A 235 16.85 -8.58 -9.59
C LYS A 235 17.25 -9.17 -8.25
N GLU A 236 18.14 -8.50 -7.52
CA GLU A 236 18.54 -8.91 -6.16
C GLU A 236 17.34 -8.96 -5.23
N LEU A 237 16.47 -7.95 -5.26
CA LEU A 237 15.25 -7.91 -4.47
C LEU A 237 14.31 -9.07 -4.80
N LEU A 238 14.06 -9.35 -6.08
CA LEU A 238 13.20 -10.47 -6.49
C LEU A 238 13.79 -11.83 -6.10
N LEU A 239 15.10 -12.01 -6.24
CA LEU A 239 15.82 -13.22 -5.83
C LEU A 239 15.94 -13.37 -4.31
N SER A 240 15.70 -12.32 -3.54
CA SER A 240 15.65 -12.40 -2.08
C SER A 240 14.36 -13.06 -1.58
N LEU A 241 13.28 -13.00 -2.36
CA LEU A 241 11.97 -13.58 -2.03
C LEU A 241 12.03 -15.11 -2.11
N ASP A 242 11.50 -15.78 -1.08
CA ASP A 242 11.53 -17.25 -1.00
C ASP A 242 10.65 -17.88 -2.09
N GLU A 243 9.51 -17.28 -2.39
CA GLU A 243 8.59 -17.74 -3.43
C GLU A 243 9.25 -17.71 -4.83
N THR A 244 10.02 -16.67 -5.14
CA THR A 244 10.77 -16.58 -6.41
C THR A 244 11.83 -17.67 -6.49
N LYS A 245 12.57 -17.94 -5.40
CA LYS A 245 13.61 -18.98 -5.35
C LYS A 245 13.00 -20.36 -5.58
N GLU A 246 11.86 -20.64 -4.95
CA GLU A 246 11.15 -21.91 -5.11
C GLU A 246 10.66 -22.10 -6.55
N GLU A 247 10.04 -21.09 -7.14
CA GLU A 247 9.57 -21.17 -8.52
C GLU A 247 10.71 -21.31 -9.53
N LEU A 248 11.83 -20.60 -9.32
CA LEU A 248 13.03 -20.77 -10.15
C LEU A 248 13.62 -22.18 -10.05
N LYS A 249 13.62 -22.78 -8.85
CA LYS A 249 14.08 -24.16 -8.65
C LYS A 249 13.17 -25.17 -9.33
N ASN A 250 11.86 -24.93 -9.33
CA ASN A 250 10.89 -25.80 -9.99
C ASN A 250 10.97 -25.68 -11.52
N PHE A 251 11.16 -24.46 -12.03
CA PHE A 251 11.32 -24.21 -13.47
C PHE A 251 12.55 -24.90 -14.05
N LYS A 252 13.70 -24.85 -13.36
CA LYS A 252 14.95 -25.52 -13.81
C LYS A 252 14.89 -27.05 -13.85
N LYS A 253 13.87 -27.67 -13.25
CA LYS A 253 13.66 -29.13 -13.28
C LYS A 253 12.82 -29.58 -14.47
N GLN A 254 12.16 -28.66 -15.16
CA GLN A 254 11.37 -28.90 -16.37
C GLN A 254 12.28 -28.85 -17.59
#